data_AF-A0A843CCQ5-F1
#
_entry.id   AF-A0A843CCQ5-F1
#
_cell.length_a   1.000
_cell.length_b   1.000
_cell.length_c   1.000
_cell.angle_alpha   90.00
_cell.angle_beta   90.00
_cell.angle_gamma   90.00
#
_symmetry.space_group_name_H-M   'P 1'
#
loop_
_entity.id
_entity.type
_entity.pdbx_description
1 polymer ?
#
loop_
_entity_poly.entity_id
_entity_poly.type
_entity_poly.pdbx_seq_one_letter_code
_entity_poly.pdbx_strand_id
1 'polypeptide(L)'
;MCAREAGATGDRTDAVRLVADFYFRIPASRQRKLAEGQFHTQRPDLDNCLKSIKDGLNQVAWHDDCCVVEIHAKKLWTHGEPRAEITVESLDNQSLFSDATTNGETDLCLPVNSTKAVG
;
A
#
# COMPACT_ATOMS: atom_id res chain seq x y z
N MET A 1 -14.55 13.46 15.36
CA MET A 1 -13.90 14.02 14.17
C MET A 1 -12.42 14.12 14.48
N CYS A 2 -11.60 13.20 13.97
CA CYS A 2 -10.15 13.23 14.12
C CYS A 2 -9.50 12.71 12.83
N ALA A 3 -9.56 13.50 11.75
CA ALA A 3 -8.71 13.29 10.60
C ALA A 3 -7.37 13.96 10.92
N ARG A 4 -6.32 13.17 11.10
CA ARG A 4 -4.96 13.68 11.26
C ARG A 4 -4.48 14.00 9.85
N GLU A 5 -4.37 15.29 9.54
CA GLU A 5 -3.91 15.82 8.26
C GLU A 5 -2.48 15.31 7.98
N ALA A 6 -2.37 14.36 7.06
CA ALA A 6 -1.13 14.14 6.32
C ALA A 6 -1.22 15.03 5.08
N GLY A 7 -0.45 16.11 5.07
CA GLY A 7 -0.38 17.07 3.96
C GLY A 7 0.11 16.41 2.68
N ALA A 8 -0.83 15.88 1.89
CA ALA A 8 -0.59 15.43 0.53
C ALA A 8 -1.33 16.41 -0.40
N THR A 9 -0.66 17.50 -0.72
CA THR A 9 -1.04 18.38 -1.84
C THR A 9 -1.09 17.50 -3.09
N GLY A 10 -2.25 17.50 -3.77
CA GLY A 10 -2.67 16.51 -4.77
C GLY A 10 -1.94 16.51 -6.11
N ASP A 11 -0.60 16.54 -6.09
CA ASP A 11 0.26 16.49 -7.27
C ASP A 11 1.32 15.36 -7.17
N ARG A 12 1.04 14.34 -6.35
CA ARG A 12 1.92 13.18 -6.19
C ARG A 12 1.66 12.18 -7.31
N THR A 13 2.49 12.21 -8.34
CA THR A 13 2.58 11.19 -9.39
C THR A 13 3.44 9.99 -8.98
N ASP A 14 4.06 10.05 -7.81
CA ASP A 14 4.98 9.02 -7.33
C ASP A 14 4.24 7.77 -6.83
N ALA A 15 4.97 6.65 -6.76
CA ALA A 15 4.45 5.40 -6.22
C ALA A 15 3.98 5.59 -4.77
N VAL A 16 2.80 5.05 -4.43
CA VAL A 16 2.26 5.10 -3.06
C VAL A 16 1.87 3.72 -2.54
N ARG A 17 2.04 3.55 -1.23
CA ARG A 17 1.55 2.43 -0.45
C ARG A 17 0.29 2.84 0.31
N LEU A 18 -0.77 2.05 0.15
CA LEU A 18 -2.03 2.21 0.86
C LEU A 18 -2.12 1.16 1.97
N VAL A 19 -2.31 1.60 3.21
CA VAL A 19 -2.62 0.72 4.35
C VAL A 19 -4.03 1.03 4.83
N ALA A 20 -4.91 0.03 4.86
CA ALA A 20 -6.31 0.16 5.18
C ALA A 20 -6.76 -0.83 6.27
N ASP A 21 -7.03 -0.29 7.46
CA ASP A 21 -7.48 -1.05 8.62
C ASP A 21 -8.96 -0.81 8.87
N PHE A 22 -9.78 -1.84 8.62
CA PHE A 22 -11.23 -1.76 8.78
C PHE A 22 -11.66 -2.36 10.11
N TYR A 23 -12.24 -1.53 10.97
CA TYR A 23 -12.75 -1.94 12.28
C TYR A 23 -14.26 -2.11 12.27
N PHE A 24 -14.71 -3.32 12.58
CA PHE A 24 -16.12 -3.69 12.65
C PHE A 24 -16.53 -3.90 14.11
N ARG A 25 -17.69 -3.35 14.48
CA ARG A 25 -18.21 -3.49 15.84
C ARG A 25 -18.56 -4.93 16.16
N ILE A 26 -18.05 -5.43 17.28
CA ILE A 26 -18.45 -6.72 17.83
C ILE A 26 -19.93 -6.65 18.24
N PRO A 27 -20.81 -7.52 17.70
CA PRO A 27 -22.20 -7.52 18.09
C PRO A 27 -22.33 -7.91 19.57
N ALA A 28 -23.31 -7.33 20.27
CA ALA A 28 -23.53 -7.51 21.70
C ALA A 28 -23.54 -8.99 22.13
N SER A 29 -24.11 -9.87 21.29
CA SER A 29 -24.18 -11.31 21.54
C SER A 29 -22.83 -12.05 21.56
N ARG A 30 -21.77 -11.46 20.99
CA ARG A 30 -20.44 -12.10 20.86
C ARG A 30 -19.31 -11.35 21.56
N GLN A 31 -19.61 -10.32 22.34
CA GLN A 31 -18.62 -9.53 23.09
C GLN A 31 -17.73 -10.34 24.04
N ARG A 32 -18.21 -11.50 24.52
CA ARG A 32 -17.45 -12.40 25.41
C ARG A 32 -16.56 -13.40 24.65
N LYS A 33 -16.77 -13.57 23.35
CA LYS A 33 -16.08 -14.58 22.52
C LYS A 33 -15.08 -13.96 21.55
N LEU A 34 -15.37 -12.76 21.07
CA LEU A 34 -14.52 -12.02 20.13
C LEU A 34 -13.74 -10.96 20.89
N ALA A 35 -12.47 -10.79 20.51
CA ALA A 35 -11.57 -9.81 21.12
C ALA A 35 -11.29 -8.63 20.18
N GLU A 36 -10.87 -7.50 20.76
CA GLU A 36 -10.31 -6.37 20.02
C GLU A 36 -9.17 -6.83 19.10
N GLY A 37 -9.16 -6.36 17.86
CA GLY A 37 -8.10 -6.68 16.90
C GLY A 37 -8.15 -8.11 16.35
N GLN A 38 -9.15 -8.92 16.72
CA GLN A 38 -9.31 -10.25 16.10
C GLN A 38 -9.78 -10.10 14.65
N PHE A 39 -9.33 -10.98 13.75
CA PHE A 39 -9.73 -10.93 12.34
C PHE A 39 -11.24 -11.10 12.14
N HIS A 40 -11.82 -10.19 11.38
CA HIS A 40 -13.22 -10.21 10.99
C HIS A 40 -13.40 -10.98 9.68
N THR A 41 -13.86 -12.23 9.77
CA THR A 41 -14.06 -13.14 8.63
C THR A 41 -15.46 -13.06 8.02
N GLN A 42 -16.36 -12.23 8.55
CA GLN A 42 -17.73 -12.08 8.03
C GLN A 42 -17.80 -11.08 6.88
N ARG A 43 -18.93 -11.06 6.18
CA ARG A 43 -19.29 -10.01 5.21
C ARG A 43 -19.38 -8.63 5.90
N PRO A 44 -19.13 -7.52 5.19
CA PRO A 44 -18.74 -7.43 3.78
C PRO A 44 -17.30 -7.90 3.52
N ASP A 45 -17.02 -8.37 2.30
CA ASP A 45 -15.70 -8.85 1.89
C ASP A 45 -14.64 -7.72 1.89
N LEU A 46 -13.37 -8.09 2.06
CA LEU A 46 -12.29 -7.11 2.22
C LEU A 46 -12.09 -6.26 0.95
N ASP A 47 -12.19 -6.88 -0.22
CA ASP A 47 -12.11 -6.26 -1.54
C ASP A 47 -13.24 -5.23 -1.75
N ASN A 48 -14.46 -5.53 -1.30
CA ASN A 48 -15.58 -4.58 -1.35
C ASN A 48 -15.35 -3.35 -0.47
N CYS A 49 -14.77 -3.56 0.71
CA CYS A 49 -14.37 -2.46 1.60
C CYS A 49 -13.26 -1.63 0.95
N LEU A 50 -12.23 -2.28 0.41
CA LEU A 50 -11.12 -1.63 -0.27
C LEU A 50 -11.58 -0.82 -1.48
N LYS A 51 -12.47 -1.37 -2.31
CA LYS A 51 -13.04 -0.68 -3.47
C LYS A 51 -13.77 0.59 -3.04
N SER A 52 -14.61 0.51 -2.00
CA SER A 52 -15.34 1.66 -1.48
C SER A 52 -14.40 2.78 -0.99
N ILE A 53 -13.28 2.40 -0.36
CA ILE A 53 -12.26 3.37 0.08
C ILE A 53 -11.48 3.95 -1.09
N LYS A 54 -11.08 3.13 -2.07
CA LYS A 54 -10.40 3.61 -3.28
C LYS A 54 -11.28 4.59 -4.04
N ASP A 55 -12.55 4.26 -4.25
CA ASP A 55 -13.51 5.12 -4.93
C ASP A 55 -13.71 6.45 -4.17
N GLY A 56 -13.66 6.45 -2.83
CA GLY A 56 -13.81 7.65 -2.01
C GLY A 56 -12.54 8.49 -1.83
N LEU A 57 -11.36 7.88 -2.00
CA LEU A 57 -10.06 8.56 -1.89
C LEU A 57 -9.50 9.01 -3.24
N ASN A 58 -10.03 8.49 -4.34
CA ASN A 58 -9.70 8.95 -5.67
C ASN A 58 -9.99 10.46 -5.77
N GLN A 59 -9.04 11.23 -6.31
CA GLN A 59 -9.03 12.70 -6.36
C GLN A 59 -8.91 13.44 -5.01
N VAL A 60 -8.87 12.74 -3.87
CA VAL A 60 -8.71 13.35 -2.54
C VAL A 60 -7.30 13.09 -1.99
N ALA A 61 -6.83 11.85 -2.06
CA ALA A 61 -5.52 11.44 -1.54
C ALA A 61 -4.47 11.23 -2.64
N TRP A 62 -4.89 10.94 -3.86
CA TRP A 62 -4.02 10.75 -5.05
C TRP A 62 -4.76 11.16 -6.33
N HIS A 63 -4.01 11.51 -7.37
CA HIS A 63 -4.57 11.96 -8.65
C HIS A 63 -5.09 10.82 -9.52
N ASP A 64 -4.45 9.64 -9.45
CA ASP A 64 -4.85 8.47 -10.23
C ASP A 64 -4.59 7.19 -9.42
N ASP A 65 -5.46 6.19 -9.58
CA ASP A 65 -5.37 4.88 -8.92
C ASP A 65 -4.12 4.11 -9.36
N CYS A 66 -3.53 4.47 -10.50
CA CYS A 66 -2.29 3.86 -11.01
C CYS A 66 -1.06 4.11 -10.12
N CYS A 67 -1.09 5.15 -9.27
CA CYS A 67 0.00 5.44 -8.35
C CYS A 67 0.06 4.46 -7.17
N VAL A 68 -1.03 3.75 -6.85
CA VAL A 68 -1.09 2.80 -5.73
C VAL A 68 -0.43 1.48 -6.13
N VAL A 69 0.87 1.33 -5.81
CA VAL A 69 1.66 0.14 -6.18
C VAL A 69 1.63 -0.97 -5.13
N GLU A 70 1.30 -0.63 -3.88
CA GLU A 70 1.28 -1.58 -2.77
C GLU A 70 0.04 -1.33 -1.88
N ILE A 71 -0.68 -2.39 -1.52
CA ILE A 71 -1.85 -2.31 -0.66
C ILE A 71 -1.76 -3.35 0.46
N HIS A 72 -1.86 -2.87 1.70
CA HIS A 72 -2.07 -3.71 2.88
C HIS A 72 -3.45 -3.44 3.44
N ALA A 73 -4.30 -4.46 3.50
CA ALA A 73 -5.65 -4.28 4.01
C ALA A 73 -6.06 -5.44 4.92
N LYS A 74 -6.74 -5.13 6.03
CA LYS A 74 -7.25 -6.13 6.98
C LYS A 74 -8.55 -5.68 7.61
N LYS A 75 -9.38 -6.67 7.99
CA LYS A 75 -10.62 -6.44 8.76
C LYS A 75 -10.44 -6.96 10.17
N LEU A 76 -10.76 -6.12 11.14
CA LEU A 76 -10.57 -6.37 12.57
C LEU A 76 -11.88 -6.13 13.31
N TRP A 77 -12.09 -6.86 14.39
CA TRP A 77 -13.14 -6.59 15.36
C TRP A 77 -12.73 -5.48 16.31
N THR A 78 -13.71 -4.64 16.70
CA THR A 78 -13.54 -3.63 17.75
C THR A 78 -14.71 -3.61 18.72
N HIS A 79 -14.43 -3.32 19.99
CA HIS A 79 -15.42 -2.95 21.00
C HIS A 79 -15.88 -1.50 20.87
N GLY A 80 -15.10 -0.67 20.16
CA GLY A 80 -15.39 0.74 19.94
C GLY A 80 -16.43 0.99 18.84
N GLU A 81 -16.35 2.20 18.28
CA GLU A 81 -17.13 2.57 17.09
C GLU A 81 -16.49 1.99 15.82
N PRO A 82 -17.30 1.50 14.86
CA PRO A 82 -16.80 1.03 13.58
C PRO A 82 -16.18 2.19 12.80
N ARG A 83 -15.02 1.95 12.19
CA ARG A 83 -14.24 2.97 11.49
C ARG A 83 -13.30 2.34 10.48
N ALA A 84 -12.85 3.13 9.51
CA ALA A 84 -11.74 2.78 8.63
C ALA A 84 -10.58 3.72 8.94
N GLU A 85 -9.41 3.15 9.22
CA GLU A 85 -8.17 3.90 9.38
C GLU A 85 -7.34 3.70 8.12
N ILE A 86 -7.10 4.79 7.40
CA ILE A 86 -6.40 4.77 6.12
C ILE A 86 -5.11 5.57 6.25
N THR A 87 -4.00 4.94 5.86
CA THR A 87 -2.68 5.55 5.79
C THR A 87 -2.17 5.45 4.36
N VAL A 88 -1.70 6.56 3.82
CA VAL A 88 -1.10 6.63 2.49
C VAL A 88 0.34 7.08 2.65
N GLU A 89 1.27 6.29 2.15
CA GLU A 89 2.70 6.57 2.23
C GLU A 89 3.28 6.69 0.83
N SER A 90 4.14 7.69 0.60
CA SER A 90 4.92 7.76 -0.64
C SER A 90 6.08 6.76 -0.57
N LEU A 91 6.25 6.01 -1.65
CA LEU A 91 7.38 5.13 -1.83
C LEU A 91 8.37 5.82 -2.76
N ASP A 92 9.58 6.06 -2.26
CA ASP A 92 10.67 6.52 -3.11
C ASP A 92 11.06 5.37 -4.04
N ASN A 93 10.97 5.60 -5.35
CA ASN A 93 11.53 4.68 -6.33
C ASN A 93 13.06 4.68 -6.13
N GLN A 94 13.58 3.70 -5.39
CA GLN A 94 15.02 3.49 -5.30
C GLN A 94 15.53 3.10 -6.69
N SER A 95 16.05 4.09 -7.42
CA SER A 95 16.91 3.85 -8.57
C SER A 95 18.17 3.17 -8.07
N LEU A 96 18.22 1.84 -8.15
CA LEU A 96 19.39 1.01 -7.83
C LEU A 96 20.57 1.20 -8.81
N PHE A 97 20.64 2.34 -9.48
CA PHE A 97 21.75 2.74 -10.32
C PHE A 97 22.14 4.16 -9.93
N SER A 98 22.87 4.31 -8.82
CA SER A 98 23.81 5.41 -8.72
C SER A 98 24.99 5.05 -9.62
N ASP A 99 25.10 5.74 -10.74
CA ASP A 99 26.25 5.68 -11.62
C ASP A 99 27.53 5.92 -10.80
N ALA A 100 28.27 4.84 -10.54
CA ALA A 100 29.68 4.92 -10.18
C ALA A 100 30.41 5.43 -11.43
N THR A 101 30.43 6.76 -11.57
CA THR A 101 31.19 7.46 -12.60
C THR A 101 32.67 7.11 -12.43
N THR A 102 33.22 6.69 -13.55
CA THR A 102 34.58 6.26 -13.86
C THR A 102 35.68 7.13 -13.24
N ASN A 103 36.65 6.51 -12.59
CA ASN A 103 38.01 7.04 -12.47
C ASN A 103 39.01 5.96 -12.89
N GLY A 104 39.58 6.14 -14.09
CA GLY A 104 40.89 5.70 -14.61
C GLY A 104 41.49 4.32 -14.30
N GLU A 105 41.88 3.62 -15.38
CA GLU A 105 42.98 2.62 -15.49
C GLU A 105 42.79 1.27 -14.75
N THR A 106 43.02 0.08 -15.30
CA THR A 106 43.74 -0.42 -16.49
C THR A 106 43.11 -1.72 -17.01
N ASP A 107 43.28 -1.94 -18.31
CA ASP A 107 43.36 -3.20 -19.05
C ASP A 107 43.41 -4.52 -18.23
N LEU A 108 42.44 -5.40 -18.45
CA LEU A 108 42.58 -6.86 -18.29
C LEU A 108 41.54 -7.60 -19.14
N CYS A 109 42.06 -8.14 -20.25
CA CYS A 109 41.50 -9.09 -21.21
C CYS A 109 40.53 -10.19 -20.70
N LEU A 110 39.41 -10.32 -21.45
CA LEU A 110 38.80 -11.55 -22.05
C LEU A 110 38.03 -12.57 -21.16
N PRO A 111 37.18 -13.46 -21.75
CA PRO A 111 36.65 -13.54 -23.12
C PRO A 111 35.10 -13.68 -23.25
N VAL A 112 34.66 -13.50 -24.50
CA VAL A 112 33.41 -13.89 -25.17
C VAL A 112 32.81 -15.23 -24.71
N ASN A 113 31.48 -15.26 -24.55
CA ASN A 113 30.72 -16.39 -25.10
C ASN A 113 29.34 -15.97 -25.64
N SER A 114 29.23 -16.19 -26.95
CA SER A 114 28.03 -16.22 -27.78
C SER A 114 26.92 -17.10 -27.17
N THR A 115 25.66 -16.86 -27.51
CA THR A 115 24.87 -17.70 -28.46
C THR A 115 23.45 -17.15 -28.60
N LYS A 116 23.01 -16.96 -29.85
CA LYS A 116 21.61 -16.72 -30.28
C LYS A 116 20.72 -17.91 -29.89
N ALA A 117 19.49 -17.66 -29.48
CA ALA A 117 18.39 -18.62 -29.69
C ALA A 117 17.16 -17.87 -30.19
N VAL A 118 16.86 -18.11 -31.47
CA VAL A 118 15.56 -17.85 -32.10
C VAL A 118 14.69 -19.06 -31.79
N GLY A 119 13.44 -18.83 -31.40
CA GLY A 119 12.39 -19.82 -31.28
C GLY A 119 11.04 -19.14 -31.38
#